data_AF-A0A9E0ISV7-F1
#
_entry.id   AF-A0A9E0ISV7-F1
#
_cell.length_a   1.000
_cell.length_b   1.000
_cell.length_c   1.000
_cell.angle_alpha   90.00
_cell.angle_beta   90.00
_cell.angle_gamma   90.00
#
_symmetry.space_group_name_H-M   'P 1'
#
loop_
_entity.id
_entity.type
_entity.pdbx_description
1 polymer ?
#
loop_
_entity_poly.entity_id
_entity_poly.type
_entity_poly.pdbx_seq_one_letter_code
_entity_poly.pdbx_strand_id
1 'polypeptide(L)'
;MSGVLLWVAAMLAGVVLCLPLFVLLASYRRGTGIVYKDDYQPTVTVITPMFNEGASIRRTLASILNQDYPAEKVRIIVVDDCSTDDSYQHAVAALAGVPGAQVIRNPRNLGKRRSINRAVALASTEIVVSVDSDVVVEPQSLRQMIRCFSSDKVAAVGGRVAILNARDNWLTRMQEAKYYYSYFLIKRVEARFRSVLCLSGCLTAYRRTVLEELLPVLENRSM
;
A
#
# COMPACT_ATOMS: atom_id res chain seq x y z
N MET A 1 -23.36 -44.84 24.92
CA MET A 1 -22.13 -44.21 24.37
C MET A 1 -22.42 -43.17 23.28
N SER A 2 -23.44 -43.34 22.43
CA SER A 2 -23.76 -42.40 21.34
C SER A 2 -24.17 -40.99 21.80
N GLY A 3 -24.94 -40.86 22.89
CA GLY A 3 -25.39 -39.56 23.39
C GLY A 3 -24.27 -38.66 23.93
N VAL A 4 -23.29 -39.24 24.63
CA VAL A 4 -22.16 -38.49 25.22
C VAL A 4 -21.26 -37.91 24.13
N LEU A 5 -20.98 -38.68 23.08
CA LEU A 5 -20.19 -38.22 21.93
C LEU A 5 -20.88 -37.05 21.20
N LEU A 6 -22.21 -37.08 21.07
CA LEU A 6 -22.97 -36.01 20.44
C LEU A 6 -22.88 -34.69 21.25
N TRP A 7 -22.98 -34.79 22.58
CA TRP A 7 -22.84 -33.64 23.48
C TRP A 7 -21.44 -33.04 23.47
N VAL A 8 -20.41 -33.88 23.47
CA VAL A 8 -19.01 -33.43 23.37
C VAL A 8 -18.77 -32.75 22.02
N ALA A 9 -19.26 -33.33 20.92
CA ALA A 9 -19.15 -32.72 19.60
C ALA A 9 -19.88 -31.36 19.51
N ALA A 10 -21.08 -31.25 20.09
CA ALA A 10 -21.83 -30.00 20.13
C ALA A 10 -21.14 -28.91 20.97
N MET A 11 -20.56 -29.26 22.14
CA MET A 11 -19.77 -28.32 22.93
C MET A 11 -18.51 -27.86 22.19
N LEU A 12 -17.78 -28.78 21.55
CA LEU A 12 -16.61 -28.44 20.76
C LEU A 12 -16.97 -27.51 19.59
N ALA A 13 -18.05 -27.81 18.86
CA ALA A 13 -18.56 -26.94 17.80
C ALA A 13 -18.97 -25.55 18.34
N GLY A 14 -19.63 -25.51 19.50
CA GLY A 14 -19.99 -24.26 20.18
C GLY A 14 -18.77 -23.44 20.57
N VAL A 15 -17.72 -24.04 21.13
CA VAL A 15 -16.47 -23.35 21.45
C VAL A 15 -15.77 -22.85 20.18
N VAL A 16 -15.70 -23.67 19.13
CA VAL A 16 -15.08 -23.30 17.85
C VAL A 16 -15.82 -22.14 17.17
N LEU A 17 -17.15 -22.03 17.32
CA LEU A 17 -17.94 -20.94 16.74
C LEU A 17 -17.97 -19.69 17.62
N CYS A 18 -18.09 -19.85 18.95
CA CYS A 18 -18.25 -18.75 19.88
C CYS A 18 -16.93 -18.10 20.27
N LEU A 19 -15.82 -18.84 20.32
CA LEU A 19 -14.51 -18.29 20.72
C LEU A 19 -13.98 -17.25 19.71
N PRO A 20 -14.00 -17.47 18.38
CA PRO A 20 -13.60 -16.46 17.41
C PRO A 20 -14.49 -15.23 17.46
N LEU A 21 -15.81 -15.42 17.64
CA LEU A 21 -16.75 -14.32 17.78
C LEU A 21 -16.50 -13.52 19.06
N PHE A 22 -16.25 -14.20 20.18
CA PHE A 22 -15.90 -13.55 21.45
C PHE A 22 -14.58 -12.79 21.35
N VAL A 23 -13.54 -13.38 20.74
CA VAL A 23 -12.24 -12.72 20.50
C VAL A 23 -12.42 -11.52 19.56
N LEU A 24 -13.28 -11.63 18.54
CA LEU A 24 -13.59 -10.53 17.63
C LEU A 24 -14.35 -9.41 18.34
N LEU A 25 -15.33 -9.72 19.20
CA LEU A 25 -16.08 -8.73 19.97
C LEU A 25 -15.24 -8.08 21.08
N ALA A 26 -14.44 -8.87 21.79
CA ALA A 26 -13.52 -8.40 22.81
C ALA A 26 -12.39 -7.56 22.20
N SER A 27 -11.89 -7.94 21.02
CA SER A 27 -10.96 -7.10 20.27
C SER A 27 -11.67 -5.85 19.75
N TYR A 28 -12.89 -5.91 19.24
CA TYR A 28 -13.64 -4.72 18.78
C TYR A 28 -13.76 -3.63 19.85
N ARG A 29 -13.90 -4.00 21.13
CA ARG A 29 -13.98 -3.05 22.26
C ARG A 29 -12.65 -2.40 22.64
N ARG A 30 -11.54 -3.09 22.50
CA ARG A 30 -10.22 -2.46 22.61
C ARG A 30 -10.06 -1.61 21.33
N GLY A 31 -9.53 -0.40 21.34
CA GLY A 31 -9.16 0.27 20.08
C GLY A 31 -7.92 -0.39 19.46
N THR A 32 -7.46 0.06 18.29
CA THR A 32 -6.11 -0.29 17.77
C THR A 32 -5.00 0.11 18.75
N GLY A 33 -5.27 1.07 19.65
CA GLY A 33 -4.30 1.61 20.59
C GLY A 33 -3.24 2.47 19.90
N ILE A 34 -3.40 2.75 18.61
CA ILE A 34 -2.56 3.67 17.85
C ILE A 34 -3.13 5.08 18.07
N VAL A 35 -2.28 5.96 18.61
CA VAL A 35 -2.60 7.37 18.74
C VAL A 35 -2.15 8.07 17.46
N TYR A 36 -3.10 8.47 16.64
CA TYR A 36 -2.83 9.25 15.44
C TYR A 36 -2.52 10.69 15.83
N LYS A 37 -1.46 11.24 15.25
CA LYS A 37 -1.04 12.62 15.44
C LYS A 37 -1.18 13.34 14.10
N ASP A 38 -2.08 14.32 14.02
CA ASP A 38 -2.36 15.01 12.75
C ASP A 38 -1.23 15.99 12.34
N ASP A 39 -0.39 16.38 13.29
CA ASP A 39 0.84 17.16 13.10
C ASP A 39 2.07 16.30 12.74
N TYR A 40 1.95 14.96 12.81
CA TYR A 40 3.04 14.05 12.44
C TYR A 40 3.24 14.03 10.93
N GLN A 41 4.25 14.78 10.49
CA GLN A 41 4.57 15.00 9.08
C GLN A 41 6.06 14.76 8.80
N PRO A 42 6.53 13.50 8.84
CA PRO A 42 7.90 13.15 8.46
C PRO A 42 8.18 13.41 6.98
N THR A 43 9.44 13.31 6.57
CA THR A 43 9.79 13.33 5.14
C THR A 43 9.34 12.05 4.44
N VAL A 44 8.89 12.15 3.19
CA VAL A 44 8.34 11.03 2.42
C VAL A 44 8.91 10.99 1.00
N THR A 45 9.28 9.80 0.53
CA THR A 45 9.57 9.54 -0.89
C THR A 45 8.46 8.67 -1.47
N VAL A 46 7.78 9.17 -2.49
CA VAL A 46 6.81 8.41 -3.28
C VAL A 46 7.52 7.79 -4.47
N ILE A 47 7.47 6.47 -4.57
CA ILE A 47 8.09 5.67 -5.62
C ILE A 47 6.99 5.13 -6.53
N THR A 48 7.15 5.34 -7.84
CA THR A 48 6.24 4.81 -8.85
C THR A 48 7.02 4.02 -9.90
N PRO A 49 7.03 2.67 -9.85
CA PRO A 49 7.56 1.87 -10.94
C PRO A 49 6.60 1.93 -12.13
N MET A 50 7.12 1.95 -13.35
CA MET A 50 6.31 1.92 -14.57
C MET A 50 6.95 1.06 -15.66
N PHE A 51 6.10 0.49 -16.52
CA PHE A 51 6.51 -0.25 -17.72
C PHE A 51 5.38 -0.19 -18.77
N ASN A 52 5.61 0.48 -19.89
CA ASN A 52 4.67 0.62 -21.02
C ASN A 52 3.28 1.17 -20.63
N GLU A 53 3.26 2.32 -19.95
CA GLU A 53 2.07 3.05 -19.51
C GLU A 53 1.58 4.09 -20.52
N GLY A 54 2.46 4.59 -21.38
CA GLY A 54 2.21 5.74 -22.26
C GLY A 54 1.71 6.95 -21.49
N ALA A 55 0.62 7.56 -21.94
CA ALA A 55 0.06 8.77 -21.33
C ALA A 55 -0.69 8.54 -20.01
N SER A 56 -1.05 7.29 -19.65
CA SER A 56 -1.83 6.99 -18.44
C SER A 56 -1.12 7.47 -17.17
N ILE A 57 0.22 7.35 -17.13
CA ILE A 57 1.07 7.71 -15.99
C ILE A 57 0.87 9.16 -15.55
N ARG A 58 0.52 10.06 -16.47
CA ARG A 58 0.27 11.47 -16.17
C ARG A 58 -0.85 11.63 -15.15
N ARG A 59 -1.88 10.77 -15.22
CA ARG A 59 -3.01 10.80 -14.29
C ARG A 59 -2.57 10.41 -12.88
N THR A 60 -1.75 9.38 -12.76
CA THR A 60 -1.18 8.93 -11.48
C THR A 60 -0.27 9.99 -10.88
N LEU A 61 0.67 10.53 -11.66
CA LEU A 61 1.58 11.58 -11.18
C LEU A 61 0.84 12.86 -10.79
N ALA A 62 -0.18 13.26 -11.55
CA ALA A 62 -1.03 14.39 -11.16
C ALA A 62 -1.74 14.15 -9.82
N SER A 63 -2.20 12.93 -9.56
CA SER A 63 -2.83 12.59 -8.27
C SER A 63 -1.84 12.60 -7.09
N ILE A 64 -0.58 12.21 -7.34
CA ILE A 64 0.51 12.26 -6.35
C ILE A 64 0.91 13.72 -6.04
N LEU A 65 0.96 14.58 -7.06
CA LEU A 65 1.25 16.00 -6.89
C LEU A 65 0.13 16.76 -6.16
N ASN A 66 -1.10 16.27 -6.23
CA ASN A 66 -2.28 16.88 -5.60
C ASN A 66 -2.56 16.33 -4.18
N GLN A 67 -1.56 15.77 -3.49
CA GLN A 67 -1.73 15.29 -2.13
C GLN A 67 -1.72 16.46 -1.13
N ASP A 68 -2.61 16.39 -0.13
CA ASP A 68 -2.65 17.31 1.01
C ASP A 68 -1.52 16.97 2.01
N TYR A 69 -0.30 17.32 1.63
CA TYR A 69 0.92 17.15 2.41
C TYR A 69 1.93 18.26 2.06
N PRO A 70 2.80 18.71 3.00
CA PRO A 70 3.78 19.75 2.70
C PRO A 70 4.72 19.35 1.56
N ALA A 71 4.71 20.11 0.46
CA ALA A 71 5.39 19.76 -0.79
C ALA A 71 6.91 19.63 -0.61
N GLU A 72 7.50 20.45 0.25
CA GLU A 72 8.93 20.43 0.58
C GLU A 72 9.38 19.15 1.29
N LYS A 73 8.43 18.40 1.89
CA LYS A 73 8.66 17.13 2.57
C LYS A 73 8.40 15.92 1.68
N VAL A 74 7.93 16.12 0.45
CA VAL A 74 7.65 15.05 -0.51
C VAL A 74 8.74 15.02 -1.58
N ARG A 75 9.29 13.83 -1.81
CA ARG A 75 10.14 13.50 -2.96
C ARG A 75 9.39 12.50 -3.83
N ILE A 76 9.61 12.56 -5.13
CA ILE A 76 8.96 11.66 -6.09
C ILE A 76 10.04 11.00 -6.92
N ILE A 77 10.05 9.67 -6.98
CA ILE A 77 10.97 8.90 -7.82
C ILE A 77 10.13 7.98 -8.72
N VAL A 78 10.14 8.26 -10.02
CA VAL A 78 9.56 7.36 -11.02
C VAL A 78 10.65 6.48 -11.58
N VAL A 79 10.40 5.18 -11.66
CA VAL A 79 11.36 4.21 -12.22
C VAL A 79 10.77 3.58 -13.47
N ASP A 80 11.28 3.99 -14.62
CA ASP A 80 11.00 3.35 -15.90
C ASP A 80 11.76 2.02 -16.02
N ASP A 81 11.05 0.90 -16.07
CA ASP A 81 11.65 -0.43 -16.20
C ASP A 81 11.96 -0.81 -17.65
N CYS A 82 12.61 0.11 -18.36
CA CYS A 82 12.96 -0.01 -19.78
C CYS A 82 11.72 -0.11 -20.69
N SER A 83 10.76 0.80 -20.54
CA SER A 83 9.60 0.89 -21.44
C SER A 83 10.05 1.08 -22.89
N THR A 84 9.27 0.54 -23.82
CA THR A 84 9.54 0.59 -25.28
C THR A 84 8.70 1.66 -25.99
N ASP A 85 7.78 2.30 -25.29
CA ASP A 85 6.88 3.35 -25.78
C ASP A 85 7.31 4.76 -25.29
N ASP A 86 6.37 5.71 -25.29
CA ASP A 86 6.58 7.10 -24.86
C ASP A 86 6.37 7.34 -23.35
N SER A 87 6.26 6.29 -22.53
CA SER A 87 6.04 6.38 -21.07
C SER A 87 7.07 7.27 -20.37
N TYR A 88 8.35 7.12 -20.74
CA TYR A 88 9.44 7.88 -20.13
C TYR A 88 9.27 9.38 -20.32
N GLN A 89 8.90 9.80 -21.53
CA GLN A 89 8.68 11.19 -21.91
C GLN A 89 7.48 11.78 -21.16
N HIS A 90 6.37 11.02 -21.03
CA HIS A 90 5.21 11.44 -20.26
C HIS A 90 5.53 11.66 -18.78
N ALA A 91 6.32 10.77 -18.17
CA ALA A 91 6.75 10.91 -16.78
C ALA A 91 7.67 12.11 -16.57
N VAL A 92 8.68 12.30 -17.45
CA VAL A 92 9.59 13.45 -17.40
C VAL A 92 8.81 14.76 -17.55
N ALA A 93 7.90 14.83 -18.51
CA ALA A 93 7.07 16.02 -18.73
C ALA A 93 6.14 16.31 -17.54
N ALA A 94 5.55 15.28 -16.92
CA ALA A 94 4.66 15.44 -15.78
C ALA A 94 5.37 15.92 -14.51
N LEU A 95 6.67 15.63 -14.36
CA LEU A 95 7.47 16.03 -13.20
C LEU A 95 8.43 17.19 -13.49
N ALA A 96 8.36 17.77 -14.69
CA ALA A 96 9.16 18.93 -15.05
C ALA A 96 8.88 20.11 -14.10
N GLY A 97 9.93 20.63 -13.47
CA GLY A 97 9.83 21.74 -12.52
C GLY A 97 9.39 21.36 -11.10
N VAL A 98 9.13 20.07 -10.81
CA VAL A 98 8.79 19.61 -9.46
C VAL A 98 10.07 19.45 -8.62
N PRO A 99 10.25 20.22 -7.52
CA PRO A 99 11.48 20.18 -6.74
C PRO A 99 11.75 18.82 -6.08
N GLY A 100 12.89 18.21 -6.39
CA GLY A 100 13.28 16.91 -5.82
C GLY A 100 12.54 15.71 -6.42
N ALA A 101 11.82 15.90 -7.53
CA ALA A 101 11.31 14.79 -8.34
C ALA A 101 12.40 14.24 -9.28
N GLN A 102 12.42 12.93 -9.49
CA GLN A 102 13.36 12.25 -10.37
C GLN A 102 12.64 11.19 -11.22
N VAL A 103 13.04 11.08 -12.48
CA VAL A 103 12.62 9.99 -13.36
C VAL A 103 13.88 9.23 -13.79
N ILE A 104 14.05 8.02 -13.27
CA ILE A 104 15.18 7.16 -13.58
C ILE A 104 14.74 6.05 -14.52
N ARG A 105 15.67 5.56 -15.34
CA ARG A 105 15.43 4.48 -16.31
C ARG A 105 16.36 3.30 -16.06
N ASN A 106 15.82 2.10 -16.08
CA ASN A 106 16.60 0.87 -16.04
C ASN A 106 17.21 0.58 -17.42
N PRO A 107 18.44 0.03 -17.47
CA PRO A 107 19.10 -0.31 -18.74
C PRO A 107 18.48 -1.52 -19.44
N ARG A 108 17.70 -2.32 -18.71
CA ARG A 108 16.92 -3.47 -19.20
C ARG A 108 15.71 -3.66 -18.28
N ASN A 109 14.73 -4.45 -18.69
CA ASN A 109 13.63 -4.84 -17.81
C ASN A 109 14.16 -5.71 -16.66
N LEU A 110 14.06 -5.21 -15.42
CA LEU A 110 14.49 -5.88 -14.18
C LEU A 110 13.31 -6.45 -13.38
N GLY A 111 12.09 -6.06 -13.75
CA GLY A 111 10.86 -6.32 -13.03
C GLY A 111 10.61 -5.30 -11.90
N LYS A 112 9.33 -5.10 -11.60
CA LYS A 112 8.80 -4.15 -10.59
C LYS A 112 9.58 -4.14 -9.27
N ARG A 113 9.86 -5.32 -8.70
CA ARG A 113 10.57 -5.45 -7.41
C ARG A 113 11.94 -4.79 -7.44
N ARG A 114 12.75 -5.09 -8.46
CA ARG A 114 14.12 -4.54 -8.58
C ARG A 114 14.09 -3.05 -8.90
N SER A 115 13.11 -2.60 -9.68
CA SER A 115 12.85 -1.18 -9.93
C SER A 115 12.54 -0.41 -8.64
N ILE A 116 11.65 -0.94 -7.79
CA ILE A 116 11.34 -0.35 -6.49
C ILE A 116 12.59 -0.34 -5.61
N ASN A 117 13.32 -1.44 -5.47
CA ASN A 117 14.53 -1.51 -4.65
C ASN A 117 15.59 -0.48 -5.09
N ARG A 118 15.77 -0.28 -6.41
CA ARG A 118 16.66 0.74 -6.94
C ARG A 118 16.26 2.15 -6.51
N ALA A 119 14.96 2.47 -6.52
CA ALA A 119 14.48 3.76 -6.03
C ALA A 119 14.55 3.90 -4.50
N VAL A 120 14.33 2.81 -3.75
CA VAL A 120 14.52 2.79 -2.29
C VAL A 120 15.96 3.16 -1.92
N ALA A 121 16.95 2.64 -2.65
CA ALA A 121 18.36 2.96 -2.43
C ALA A 121 18.71 4.44 -2.70
N LEU A 122 17.89 5.16 -3.46
CA LEU A 122 18.03 6.60 -3.71
C LEU A 122 17.22 7.45 -2.73
N ALA A 123 16.28 6.86 -1.99
CA ALA A 123 15.40 7.56 -1.08
C ALA A 123 16.14 7.92 0.22
N SER A 124 16.17 9.20 0.58
CA SER A 124 16.81 9.71 1.80
C SER A 124 15.82 10.07 2.91
N THR A 125 14.54 9.79 2.71
CA THR A 125 13.44 10.20 3.61
C THR A 125 13.14 9.17 4.68
N GLU A 126 12.35 9.56 5.69
CA GLU A 126 11.99 8.67 6.80
C GLU A 126 11.00 7.57 6.37
N ILE A 127 10.02 7.93 5.54
CA ILE A 127 9.00 7.02 5.02
C ILE A 127 9.14 6.89 3.50
N VAL A 128 8.94 5.67 3.01
CA VAL A 128 8.86 5.36 1.59
C VAL A 128 7.45 4.90 1.28
N VAL A 129 6.82 5.48 0.26
CA VAL A 129 5.49 5.12 -0.24
C VAL A 129 5.66 4.54 -1.64
N SER A 130 5.10 3.36 -1.90
CA SER A 130 5.04 2.78 -3.24
C SER A 130 3.63 2.95 -3.80
N VAL A 131 3.54 3.47 -5.02
CA VAL A 131 2.29 3.67 -5.76
C VAL A 131 2.43 3.07 -7.15
N ASP A 132 1.49 2.23 -7.56
CA ASP A 132 1.50 1.68 -8.92
C ASP A 132 1.19 2.76 -9.97
N SER A 133 1.74 2.58 -11.17
CA SER A 133 1.68 3.54 -12.29
C SER A 133 0.29 3.80 -12.85
N ASP A 134 -0.69 2.96 -12.49
CA ASP A 134 -2.10 3.02 -12.89
C ASP A 134 -3.04 3.41 -11.73
N VAL A 135 -2.50 3.80 -10.57
CA VAL A 135 -3.28 4.15 -9.39
C VAL A 135 -3.52 5.65 -9.30
N VAL A 136 -4.77 6.05 -9.04
CA VAL A 136 -5.13 7.43 -8.69
C VAL A 136 -5.23 7.55 -7.18
N VAL A 137 -4.39 8.38 -6.59
CA VAL A 137 -4.31 8.58 -5.14
C VAL A 137 -5.29 9.68 -4.72
N GLU A 138 -6.24 9.39 -3.81
CA GLU A 138 -7.14 10.43 -3.29
C GLU A 138 -6.34 11.51 -2.53
N PRO A 139 -6.73 12.80 -2.57
CA PRO A 139 -5.91 13.91 -2.05
C PRO A 139 -5.46 13.77 -0.58
N GLN A 140 -6.27 13.13 0.27
CA GLN A 140 -5.95 12.97 1.69
C GLN A 140 -5.20 11.68 2.00
N SER A 141 -5.04 10.77 1.02
CA SER A 141 -4.54 9.41 1.27
C SER A 141 -3.14 9.42 1.89
N LEU A 142 -2.24 10.26 1.36
CA LEU A 142 -0.87 10.34 1.87
C LEU A 142 -0.87 10.74 3.36
N ARG A 143 -1.50 11.86 3.72
CA ARG A 143 -1.60 12.31 5.11
C ARG A 143 -2.21 11.24 6.04
N GLN A 144 -3.28 10.59 5.60
CA GLN A 144 -3.99 9.55 6.38
C GLN A 144 -3.15 8.29 6.59
N MET A 145 -2.33 7.89 5.61
CA MET A 145 -1.41 6.78 5.76
C MET A 145 -0.23 7.16 6.66
N ILE A 146 0.36 8.33 6.45
CA ILE A 146 1.58 8.75 7.15
C ILE A 146 1.34 8.96 8.65
N ARG A 147 0.18 9.50 9.06
CA ARG A 147 -0.14 9.66 10.49
C ARG A 147 -0.17 8.34 11.28
N CYS A 148 -0.29 7.18 10.62
CA CYS A 148 -0.21 5.88 11.30
C CYS A 148 1.20 5.60 11.85
N PHE A 149 2.23 6.19 11.26
CA PHE A 149 3.62 6.09 11.69
C PHE A 149 3.95 7.00 12.89
N SER A 150 2.99 7.74 13.44
CA SER A 150 3.14 8.45 14.73
C SER A 150 3.47 7.48 15.88
N SER A 151 3.19 6.19 15.69
CA SER A 151 3.58 5.10 16.57
C SER A 151 4.80 4.38 16.00
N ASP A 152 5.86 4.28 16.81
CA ASP A 152 7.08 3.54 16.45
C ASP A 152 6.84 2.04 16.25
N LYS A 153 5.69 1.52 16.72
CA LYS A 153 5.27 0.13 16.55
C LYS A 153 4.73 -0.18 15.14
N VAL A 154 4.54 0.83 14.30
CA VAL A 154 4.04 0.66 12.93
C VAL A 154 5.22 0.65 11.97
N ALA A 155 5.46 -0.50 11.35
CA ALA A 155 6.52 -0.70 10.35
C ALA A 155 6.03 -0.41 8.92
N ALA A 156 4.75 -0.69 8.64
CA ALA A 156 4.16 -0.59 7.32
C ALA A 156 2.65 -0.30 7.38
N VAL A 157 2.13 0.33 6.33
CA VAL A 157 0.72 0.73 6.20
C VAL A 157 0.27 0.47 4.76
N GLY A 158 -0.94 -0.08 4.61
CA GLY A 158 -1.56 -0.28 3.31
C GLY A 158 -2.67 0.75 3.09
N GLY A 159 -2.76 1.28 1.87
CA GLY A 159 -3.88 2.10 1.45
C GLY A 159 -5.12 1.25 1.19
N ARG A 160 -6.30 1.86 1.32
CA ARG A 160 -7.55 1.26 0.84
C ARG A 160 -7.62 1.43 -0.67
N VAL A 161 -7.86 0.36 -1.41
CA VAL A 161 -7.95 0.39 -2.87
C VAL A 161 -9.38 0.12 -3.32
N ALA A 162 -9.83 0.85 -4.32
CA ALA A 162 -11.12 0.69 -5.01
C ALA A 162 -10.92 0.71 -6.53
N ILE A 163 -11.88 0.18 -7.27
CA ILE A 163 -11.82 0.06 -8.72
C ILE A 163 -12.34 1.36 -9.35
N LEU A 164 -11.47 2.05 -10.08
CA LEU A 164 -11.77 3.34 -10.69
C LEU A 164 -12.90 3.27 -11.74
N ASN A 165 -12.95 2.17 -12.49
CA ASN A 165 -13.90 1.94 -13.57
C ASN A 165 -15.00 0.93 -13.19
N ALA A 166 -15.37 0.91 -11.91
CA ALA A 166 -16.33 -0.04 -11.35
C ALA A 166 -17.71 -0.01 -12.04
N ARG A 167 -18.05 1.02 -12.81
CA ARG A 167 -19.36 1.17 -13.47
C ARG A 167 -19.35 0.82 -14.96
N ASP A 168 -18.19 0.53 -15.53
CA ASP A 168 -18.04 0.37 -16.98
C ASP A 168 -18.68 -0.94 -17.48
N ASN A 169 -18.54 -2.04 -16.74
CA ASN A 169 -19.11 -3.34 -17.13
C ASN A 169 -19.31 -4.28 -15.93
N TRP A 170 -19.92 -5.45 -16.19
CA TRP A 170 -20.22 -6.42 -15.13
C TRP A 170 -18.97 -6.97 -14.44
N LEU A 171 -17.86 -7.12 -15.18
CA LEU A 171 -16.62 -7.67 -14.65
C LEU A 171 -15.94 -6.69 -13.70
N THR A 172 -15.89 -5.40 -14.03
CA THR A 172 -15.34 -4.36 -13.15
C THR A 172 -16.22 -4.13 -11.92
N ARG A 173 -17.54 -4.27 -12.05
CA ARG A 173 -18.47 -4.29 -10.90
C ARG A 173 -18.20 -5.45 -9.95
N MET A 174 -17.93 -6.65 -10.48
CA MET A 174 -17.58 -7.81 -9.67
C MET A 174 -16.22 -7.62 -8.97
N GLN A 175 -15.23 -7.04 -9.66
CA GLN A 175 -13.95 -6.69 -9.06
C GLN A 175 -14.13 -5.70 -7.90
N GLU A 176 -14.96 -4.67 -8.07
CA GLU A 176 -15.26 -3.71 -7.01
C GLU A 176 -15.89 -4.39 -5.78
N ALA A 177 -16.85 -5.29 -5.98
CA ALA A 177 -17.45 -6.05 -4.87
C ALA A 177 -16.40 -6.87 -4.10
N LYS A 178 -15.47 -7.53 -4.82
CA LYS A 178 -14.37 -8.29 -4.22
C LYS A 178 -13.41 -7.39 -3.43
N TYR A 179 -13.01 -6.25 -4.01
CA TYR A 179 -12.12 -5.28 -3.37
C TYR A 179 -12.79 -4.68 -2.14
N TYR A 180 -14.05 -4.26 -2.26
CA TYR A 180 -14.84 -3.74 -1.16
C TYR A 180 -14.89 -4.73 0.00
N TYR A 181 -15.26 -5.99 -0.24
CA TYR A 181 -15.29 -7.02 0.80
C TYR A 181 -13.91 -7.21 1.47
N SER A 182 -12.86 -7.30 0.65
CA SER A 182 -11.50 -7.53 1.14
C SER A 182 -10.99 -6.38 2.02
N TYR A 183 -11.19 -5.13 1.60
CA TYR A 183 -10.73 -3.97 2.37
C TYR A 183 -11.65 -3.63 3.54
N PHE A 184 -12.97 -3.67 3.32
CA PHE A 184 -13.94 -3.28 4.34
C PHE A 184 -14.00 -4.29 5.49
N LEU A 185 -13.99 -5.58 5.19
CA LEU A 185 -14.09 -6.61 6.23
C LEU A 185 -12.72 -7.11 6.65
N ILE A 186 -11.98 -7.75 5.73
CA ILE A 186 -10.77 -8.50 6.08
C ILE A 186 -9.68 -7.54 6.58
N LYS A 187 -9.34 -6.49 5.82
CA LYS A 187 -8.28 -5.55 6.21
C LYS A 187 -8.59 -4.74 7.45
N ARG A 188 -9.86 -4.42 7.72
CA ARG A 188 -10.24 -3.75 8.99
C ARG A 188 -10.07 -4.67 10.20
N VAL A 189 -10.41 -5.95 10.06
CA VAL A 189 -10.18 -6.95 11.11
C VAL A 189 -8.67 -7.14 11.33
N GLU A 190 -7.87 -7.32 10.27
CA GLU A 190 -6.41 -7.41 10.36
C GLU A 190 -5.77 -6.17 11.02
N ALA A 191 -6.18 -4.97 10.59
CA ALA A 191 -5.74 -3.70 11.18
C ALA A 191 -6.08 -3.62 12.67
N ARG A 192 -7.22 -4.20 13.08
CA ARG A 192 -7.60 -4.30 14.49
C ARG A 192 -6.58 -5.15 15.26
N PHE A 193 -6.11 -6.26 14.72
CA PHE A 193 -5.05 -7.05 15.36
C PHE A 193 -3.65 -6.44 15.21
N ARG A 194 -3.50 -5.32 14.50
CA ARG A 194 -2.21 -4.69 14.15
C ARG A 194 -1.28 -5.65 13.41
N SER A 195 -1.86 -6.61 12.70
CA SER A 195 -1.15 -7.61 11.93
C SER A 195 -1.89 -7.79 10.61
N VAL A 196 -1.24 -7.39 9.53
CA VAL A 196 -1.79 -7.49 8.17
C VAL A 196 -1.01 -8.59 7.47
N LEU A 197 -1.72 -9.61 7.00
CA LEU A 197 -1.08 -10.78 6.39
C LEU A 197 -0.37 -10.44 5.07
N CYS A 198 -0.92 -9.48 4.33
CA CYS A 198 -0.40 -9.02 3.05
C CYS A 198 -0.83 -7.58 2.79
N LEU A 199 0.11 -6.72 2.45
CA LEU A 199 -0.18 -5.38 1.95
C LEU A 199 -0.34 -5.45 0.43
N SER A 200 -1.46 -4.96 -0.08
CA SER A 200 -1.66 -4.85 -1.53
C SER A 200 -0.64 -3.88 -2.09
N GLY A 201 0.12 -4.29 -3.11
CA GLY A 201 1.24 -3.51 -3.66
C GLY A 201 0.86 -2.18 -4.32
N CYS A 202 -0.43 -1.94 -4.58
CA CYS A 202 -0.90 -0.77 -5.33
C CYS A 202 -0.66 0.57 -4.61
N LEU A 203 -0.79 0.57 -3.28
CA LEU A 203 -0.55 1.74 -2.44
C LEU A 203 -0.09 1.29 -1.05
N THR A 204 1.20 1.43 -0.79
CA THR A 204 1.83 0.98 0.47
C THR A 204 2.81 2.00 0.99
N ALA A 205 3.00 2.03 2.31
CA ALA A 205 4.00 2.85 2.96
C ALA A 205 4.81 2.02 3.95
N TYR A 206 6.09 2.31 4.07
CA TYR A 206 7.04 1.63 4.94
C TYR A 206 7.98 2.62 5.60
N ARG A 207 8.42 2.33 6.82
CA ARG A 207 9.63 2.98 7.35
C ARG A 207 10.80 2.59 6.46
N ARG A 208 11.62 3.56 6.05
CA ARG A 208 12.80 3.29 5.20
C ARG A 208 13.72 2.25 5.84
N THR A 209 13.95 2.35 7.15
CA THR A 209 14.81 1.42 7.91
C THR A 209 14.38 -0.04 7.76
N VAL A 210 13.07 -0.33 7.69
CA VAL A 210 12.55 -1.68 7.49
C VAL A 210 12.84 -2.19 6.08
N LEU A 211 12.74 -1.33 5.07
CA LEU A 211 13.09 -1.70 3.70
C LEU A 211 14.60 -1.96 3.55
N GLU A 212 15.44 -1.18 4.22
CA GLU A 212 16.89 -1.37 4.22
C GLU A 212 17.30 -2.67 4.90
N GLU A 213 16.72 -2.97 6.06
CA GLU A 213 16.94 -4.22 6.79
C GLU A 213 16.54 -5.44 5.94
N LEU A 214 15.40 -5.35 5.24
CA LEU A 214 14.88 -6.46 4.44
C LEU A 214 15.46 -6.52 3.03
N LEU A 215 16.22 -5.51 2.58
CA LEU A 215 16.73 -5.42 1.21
C LEU A 215 17.47 -6.69 0.75
N PRO A 216 18.37 -7.31 1.56
CA PRO A 216 19.06 -8.54 1.15
C PRO A 216 18.10 -9.71 0.90
N VAL A 217 17.01 -9.81 1.68
CA VAL A 217 15.97 -10.83 1.49
C VAL A 217 15.13 -10.49 0.25
N LEU A 218 14.78 -9.21 0.09
CA LEU A 218 13.99 -8.69 -1.01
C LEU A 218 14.72 -8.76 -2.35
N GLU A 219 16.03 -8.83 -2.41
CA GLU A 219 16.79 -9.03 -3.65
C GLU A 219 16.93 -10.51 -4.01
N ASN A 220 17.24 -11.34 -3.02
CA ASN A 220 17.59 -12.75 -3.23
C ASN A 220 16.39 -13.70 -3.30
N ARG A 221 15.17 -13.21 -3.04
CA ARG A 221 13.96 -14.02 -3.22
C ARG A 221 13.80 -14.39 -4.70
N SER A 222 14.01 -15.66 -5.03
CA SER A 222 13.57 -16.25 -6.30
C SER A 222 12.04 -16.29 -6.31
N MET A 223 11.43 -15.78 -7.38
CA MET A 223 10.01 -16.06 -7.66
C MET A 223 9.86 -17.48 -8.16
#